data_AF-A0A2D6R2M9-F1
#
_entry.id   AF-A0A2D6R2M9-F1
#
_cell.length_a   1.000
_cell.length_b   1.000
_cell.length_c   1.000
_cell.angle_alpha   90.00
_cell.angle_beta   90.00
_cell.angle_gamma   90.00
#
_symmetry.space_group_name_H-M   'P 1'
#
loop_
_entity.id
_entity.type
_entity.pdbx_description
1 polymer ?
#
loop_
_entity_poly.entity_id
_entity_poly.type
_entity_poly.pdbx_seq_one_letter_code
_entity_poly.pdbx_strand_id
1 'polypeptide(L)'
;MSEQRGDTSREEFARRALPKTVLFDGFRRRGVRRLFVKHLAPNDNDKNQIYIAPSLDGMANLLRGRLSEGSESTSSTRAGSSPGRPKMVLHLDWVWITADDRDATAPNTKLIYYFQYPEVRLSGFLSGCTDPPDSLRRTQLGRYDRRILLFGTNGECVFGHVIAGPPGSGIPDIPGLSPSPVST
;
A
#
# COMPACT_ATOMS: atom_id res chain seq x y z
N MET A 1 22.10 -4.91 39.94
CA MET A 1 20.92 -5.49 39.28
C MET A 1 20.33 -4.41 38.39
N SER A 2 20.61 -4.45 37.08
CA SER A 2 20.04 -3.51 36.11
C SER A 2 19.02 -4.31 35.30
N GLU A 3 17.74 -3.98 35.47
CA GLU A 3 16.62 -4.71 34.88
C GLU A 3 16.63 -4.60 33.35
N GLN A 4 16.41 -5.75 32.72
CA GLN A 4 16.15 -5.92 31.30
C GLN A 4 14.90 -5.12 30.89
N ARG A 5 15.07 -3.93 30.33
CA ARG A 5 14.10 -3.37 29.37
C ARG A 5 14.34 -3.99 27.99
N GLY A 6 14.20 -5.30 27.94
CA GLY A 6 14.11 -6.04 26.68
C GLY A 6 12.74 -5.81 26.06
N ASP A 7 12.71 -4.98 25.02
CA ASP A 7 12.09 -5.33 23.75
C ASP A 7 10.57 -5.64 23.66
N THR A 8 9.76 -5.02 24.50
CA THR A 8 8.29 -5.17 24.43
C THR A 8 7.73 -4.80 23.06
N SER A 9 8.36 -3.84 22.36
CA SER A 9 7.95 -3.39 21.03
C SER A 9 8.26 -4.37 19.91
N ARG A 10 9.41 -5.07 19.90
CA ARG A 10 9.66 -6.09 18.87
C ARG A 10 8.90 -7.37 19.18
N GLU A 11 8.66 -7.71 20.44
CA GLU A 11 7.78 -8.84 20.81
C GLU A 11 6.33 -8.60 20.40
N GLU A 12 5.79 -7.39 20.63
CA GLU A 12 4.43 -7.03 20.18
C GLU A 12 4.34 -6.98 18.65
N PHE A 13 5.39 -6.49 17.98
CA PHE A 13 5.50 -6.56 16.53
C PHE A 13 5.53 -8.00 16.03
N ALA A 14 6.33 -8.89 16.63
CA ALA A 14 6.36 -10.30 16.28
C ALA A 14 5.01 -10.99 16.51
N ARG A 15 4.21 -10.52 17.49
CA ARG A 15 2.83 -10.99 17.72
C ARG A 15 1.82 -10.46 16.69
N ARG A 16 2.04 -9.27 16.13
CA ARG A 16 1.16 -8.64 15.12
C ARG A 16 1.60 -8.91 13.67
N ALA A 17 2.85 -9.30 13.43
CA ALA A 17 3.30 -9.65 12.10
C ALA A 17 2.84 -11.06 11.76
N LEU A 18 2.10 -11.22 10.65
CA LEU A 18 1.76 -12.54 10.14
C LEU A 18 3.04 -13.31 9.82
N PRO A 19 3.21 -14.56 10.30
CA PRO A 19 4.29 -15.42 9.84
C PRO A 19 4.28 -15.52 8.32
N LYS A 20 5.46 -15.55 7.68
CA LYS A 20 5.62 -15.51 6.21
C LYS A 20 4.70 -16.49 5.48
N THR A 21 4.59 -17.72 5.97
CA THR A 21 3.71 -18.77 5.41
C THR A 21 2.24 -18.40 5.51
N VAL A 22 1.80 -17.93 6.68
CA VAL A 22 0.41 -17.52 6.94
C VAL A 22 0.01 -16.33 6.07
N LEU A 23 0.92 -15.37 5.84
CA LEU A 23 0.66 -14.22 4.98
C LEU A 23 0.32 -14.63 3.55
N PHE A 24 1.19 -15.41 2.91
CA PHE A 24 0.97 -15.84 1.53
C PHE A 24 -0.23 -16.78 1.39
N ASP A 25 -0.47 -17.62 2.38
CA ASP A 25 -1.64 -18.49 2.41
C ASP A 25 -2.94 -17.67 2.59
N GLY A 26 -2.89 -16.57 3.35
CA GLY A 26 -3.99 -15.62 3.48
C GLY A 26 -4.41 -15.02 2.14
N PHE A 27 -3.45 -14.60 1.31
CA PHE A 27 -3.72 -14.15 -0.06
C PHE A 27 -4.25 -15.28 -0.94
N ARG A 28 -3.65 -16.48 -0.88
CA ARG A 28 -4.08 -17.64 -1.69
C ARG A 28 -5.50 -18.07 -1.39
N ARG A 29 -5.90 -18.12 -0.12
CA ARG A 29 -7.28 -18.45 0.30
C ARG A 29 -8.32 -17.48 -0.28
N ARG A 30 -7.93 -16.24 -0.51
CA ARG A 30 -8.77 -15.19 -1.14
C ARG A 30 -8.75 -15.24 -2.66
N GLY A 31 -8.09 -16.23 -3.26
CA GLY A 31 -8.01 -16.41 -4.71
C GLY A 31 -6.95 -15.56 -5.40
N VAL A 32 -6.06 -14.90 -4.64
CA VAL A 32 -4.98 -14.09 -5.22
C VAL A 32 -3.88 -15.00 -5.75
N ARG A 33 -3.63 -14.91 -7.06
CA ARG A 33 -2.65 -15.76 -7.76
C ARG A 33 -1.31 -15.07 -8.04
N ARG A 34 -1.28 -13.75 -8.01
CA ARG A 34 -0.09 -12.93 -8.24
C ARG A 34 -0.05 -11.81 -7.22
N LEU A 35 1.11 -11.61 -6.61
CA LEU A 35 1.38 -10.53 -5.68
C LEU A 35 2.34 -9.52 -6.29
N PHE A 36 2.03 -8.26 -6.09
CA PHE A 36 2.89 -7.11 -6.29
C PHE A 36 3.48 -6.73 -4.95
N VAL A 37 4.76 -6.41 -4.95
CA VAL A 37 5.48 -6.02 -3.75
C VAL A 37 6.17 -4.70 -4.00
N LYS A 38 5.96 -3.76 -3.09
CA LYS A 38 6.56 -2.43 -3.13
C LYS A 38 7.22 -2.12 -1.79
N HIS A 39 8.51 -1.82 -1.84
CA HIS A 39 9.16 -1.12 -0.74
C HIS A 39 8.64 0.32 -0.72
N LEU A 40 8.02 0.71 0.39
CA LEU A 40 7.44 2.03 0.54
C LEU A 40 8.54 3.05 0.84
N ALA A 41 8.53 4.15 0.10
CA ALA A 41 9.40 5.27 0.35
C ALA A 41 9.00 5.97 1.67
N PRO A 42 9.88 6.76 2.30
CA PRO A 42 9.54 7.48 3.53
C PRO A 42 8.30 8.38 3.41
N ASN A 43 8.06 8.93 2.22
CA ASN A 43 6.91 9.79 1.94
C ASN A 43 5.65 9.04 1.48
N ASP A 44 5.67 7.73 1.28
CA ASP A 44 4.48 6.94 0.91
C ASP A 44 3.57 6.80 2.14
N ASN A 45 2.51 7.59 2.23
CA ASN A 45 1.57 7.61 3.37
C ASN A 45 0.19 8.15 2.98
N ASP A 46 -0.75 8.14 3.91
CA ASP A 46 -2.14 8.57 3.71
C ASP A 46 -2.31 10.01 3.21
N LYS A 47 -1.41 10.93 3.57
CA LYS A 47 -1.41 12.31 3.07
C LYS A 47 -0.82 12.41 1.67
N ASN A 48 0.35 11.79 1.48
CA ASN A 48 1.18 11.96 0.28
C ASN A 48 0.84 10.98 -0.84
N GLN A 49 -0.03 9.99 -0.55
CA GLN A 49 -0.38 8.88 -1.42
C GLN A 49 0.83 7.94 -1.67
N ILE A 50 0.59 6.73 -2.14
CA ILE A 50 1.65 5.75 -2.41
C ILE A 50 1.94 5.72 -3.91
N TYR A 51 3.17 5.99 -4.34
CA TYR A 51 3.53 5.87 -5.76
C TYR A 51 3.53 4.40 -6.21
N ILE A 52 2.78 4.05 -7.26
CA ILE A 52 2.68 2.67 -7.75
C ILE A 52 3.50 2.46 -9.02
N ALA A 53 3.32 3.30 -10.03
CA ALA A 53 3.99 3.15 -11.33
C ALA A 53 3.92 4.47 -12.14
N PRO A 54 4.62 4.57 -13.29
CA PRO A 54 4.59 5.77 -14.11
C PRO A 54 3.35 5.90 -15.01
N SER A 55 2.61 4.81 -15.27
CA SER A 55 1.35 4.84 -16.05
C SER A 55 0.33 3.83 -15.52
N LEU A 56 -0.94 3.99 -15.91
CA LEU A 56 -2.03 3.05 -15.57
C LEU A 56 -2.08 1.82 -16.50
N ASP A 57 -1.20 1.75 -17.50
CA ASP A 57 -1.24 0.73 -18.54
C ASP A 57 -1.09 -0.67 -17.93
N GLY A 58 -1.98 -1.58 -18.33
CA GLY A 58 -2.06 -2.93 -17.78
C GLY A 58 -2.65 -3.02 -16.36
N MET A 59 -2.45 -2.02 -15.50
CA MET A 59 -2.98 -2.03 -14.12
C MET A 59 -4.49 -1.84 -14.06
N ALA A 60 -5.07 -0.99 -14.91
CA ALA A 60 -6.52 -0.77 -14.93
C ALA A 60 -7.29 -2.07 -15.24
N ASN A 61 -6.85 -2.80 -16.27
CA ASN A 61 -7.42 -4.09 -16.64
C ASN A 61 -7.16 -5.18 -15.60
N LEU A 62 -5.96 -5.17 -15.00
CA LEU A 62 -5.59 -6.16 -14.01
C LEU A 62 -6.40 -6.01 -12.72
N LEU A 63 -6.50 -4.80 -12.19
CA LEU A 63 -7.13 -4.51 -10.89
C LEU A 63 -8.66 -4.35 -10.99
N ARG A 64 -9.23 -4.44 -12.19
CA ARG A 64 -10.68 -4.37 -12.47
C ARG A 64 -11.39 -3.15 -11.87
N GLY A 65 -10.67 -2.05 -11.72
CA GLY A 65 -11.24 -0.87 -11.08
C GLY A 65 -12.28 -0.17 -11.96
N ARG A 66 -13.13 0.65 -11.32
CA ARG A 66 -14.10 1.49 -12.03
C ARG A 66 -13.47 2.84 -12.35
N LEU A 67 -13.44 3.19 -13.64
CA LEU A 67 -12.85 4.42 -14.11
C LEU A 67 -13.82 5.59 -13.95
N SER A 68 -13.31 6.74 -13.53
CA SER A 68 -14.01 8.02 -13.53
C SER A 68 -13.03 9.16 -13.82
N GLU A 69 -13.55 10.25 -14.36
CA GLU A 69 -12.81 11.51 -14.41
C GLU A 69 -12.73 12.12 -13.00
N GLY A 70 -11.53 12.49 -12.59
CA GLY A 70 -11.27 13.20 -11.35
C GLY A 70 -11.25 14.71 -11.55
N SER A 71 -11.50 15.45 -10.48
CA SER A 71 -11.41 16.91 -10.47
C SER A 71 -10.03 17.40 -10.91
N GLU A 72 -10.03 18.52 -11.63
CA GLU A 72 -8.84 19.14 -12.21
C GLU A 72 -7.70 19.30 -11.20
N SER A 73 -6.46 19.21 -11.68
CA SER A 73 -5.29 19.51 -10.84
C SER A 73 -5.25 20.99 -10.48
N THR A 74 -5.52 21.32 -9.22
CA THR A 74 -5.43 22.69 -8.66
C THR A 74 -4.02 23.08 -8.23
N SER A 75 -3.03 22.19 -8.36
CA SER A 75 -1.65 22.49 -7.95
C SER A 75 -0.95 23.39 -8.96
N SER A 76 -0.84 24.68 -8.60
CA SER A 76 -0.07 25.72 -9.30
C SER A 76 1.36 25.89 -8.74
N THR A 77 1.75 25.11 -7.73
CA THR A 77 2.94 25.36 -6.90
C THR A 77 4.21 24.61 -7.33
N ARG A 78 4.16 23.76 -8.35
CA ARG A 78 5.35 23.10 -8.92
C ARG A 78 5.73 23.74 -10.26
N ALA A 79 7.01 24.11 -10.41
CA ALA A 79 7.56 24.51 -11.70
C ALA A 79 7.33 23.39 -12.74
N GLY A 80 6.70 23.72 -13.87
CA GLY A 80 6.28 22.76 -14.90
C GLY A 80 4.86 22.18 -14.74
N SER A 81 4.07 22.65 -13.77
CA SER A 81 2.64 22.33 -13.70
C SER A 81 1.88 22.97 -14.89
N SER A 82 1.01 22.20 -15.53
CA SER A 82 0.03 22.70 -16.52
C SER A 82 -1.38 22.57 -15.95
N PRO A 83 -1.85 23.55 -15.14
CA PRO A 83 -3.18 23.53 -14.51
C PRO A 83 -4.28 23.21 -15.54
N GLY A 84 -5.32 22.47 -15.12
CA GLY A 84 -6.50 22.20 -15.95
C GLY A 84 -6.51 20.87 -16.73
N ARG A 85 -5.49 20.00 -16.59
CA ARG A 85 -5.63 18.61 -17.09
C ARG A 85 -6.47 17.77 -16.11
N PRO A 86 -7.53 17.08 -16.56
CA PRO A 86 -8.34 16.21 -15.71
C PRO A 86 -7.47 15.09 -15.16
N LYS A 87 -7.70 14.66 -13.92
CA LYS A 87 -7.03 13.46 -13.38
C LYS A 87 -7.83 12.24 -13.79
N MET A 88 -7.17 11.12 -14.02
CA MET A 88 -7.90 9.85 -14.20
C MET A 88 -7.93 9.11 -12.87
N VAL A 89 -9.13 8.74 -12.42
CA VAL A 89 -9.34 8.06 -11.14
C VAL A 89 -9.88 6.67 -11.40
N LEU A 90 -9.22 5.67 -10.83
CA LEU A 90 -9.64 4.28 -10.87
C LEU A 90 -10.02 3.85 -9.46
N HIS A 91 -11.30 3.70 -9.19
CA HIS A 91 -11.81 3.22 -7.92
C HIS A 91 -11.56 1.73 -7.77
N LEU A 92 -11.07 1.30 -6.61
CA LEU A 92 -10.74 -0.09 -6.32
C LEU A 92 -11.57 -0.61 -5.15
N ASP A 93 -12.12 -1.81 -5.32
CA ASP A 93 -12.71 -2.59 -4.22
C ASP A 93 -11.56 -3.19 -3.41
N TRP A 94 -11.02 -2.40 -2.48
CA TRP A 94 -9.83 -2.76 -1.71
C TRP A 94 -10.15 -3.34 -0.34
N VAL A 95 -9.45 -4.40 0.02
CA VAL A 95 -9.53 -5.08 1.32
C VAL A 95 -8.14 -5.24 1.90
N TRP A 96 -7.92 -4.73 3.12
CA TRP A 96 -6.72 -5.04 3.88
C TRP A 96 -6.87 -6.39 4.56
N ILE A 97 -5.86 -7.25 4.41
CA ILE A 97 -5.67 -8.42 5.24
C ILE A 97 -4.94 -7.93 6.50
N THR A 98 -5.57 -8.06 7.66
CA THR A 98 -5.00 -7.60 8.93
C THR A 98 -3.91 -8.56 9.43
N ALA A 99 -3.19 -8.13 10.47
CA ALA A 99 -2.23 -8.91 11.25
C ALA A 99 -2.73 -10.29 11.71
N ASP A 100 -4.03 -10.41 11.92
CA ASP A 100 -4.71 -11.61 12.40
C ASP A 100 -5.57 -12.26 11.31
N ASP A 101 -5.22 -12.02 10.04
CA ASP A 101 -5.83 -12.63 8.84
C ASP A 101 -7.33 -12.34 8.67
N ARG A 102 -7.82 -11.23 9.23
CA ARG A 102 -9.18 -10.71 8.98
C ARG A 102 -9.20 -9.78 7.77
N ASP A 103 -10.40 -9.59 7.23
CA ASP A 103 -10.64 -8.66 6.13
C ASP A 103 -11.14 -7.31 6.66
N ALA A 104 -10.45 -6.24 6.26
CA ALA A 104 -10.80 -4.86 6.57
C ALA A 104 -10.99 -4.05 5.29
N THR A 105 -12.25 -3.79 4.92
CA THR A 105 -12.61 -3.10 3.68
C THR A 105 -12.18 -1.64 3.72
N ALA A 106 -11.53 -1.15 2.67
CA ALA A 106 -11.15 0.25 2.49
C ALA A 106 -11.90 0.84 1.27
N PRO A 107 -13.19 1.20 1.42
CA PRO A 107 -14.10 1.47 0.30
C PRO A 107 -13.74 2.71 -0.53
N ASN A 108 -12.93 3.62 0.04
CA ASN A 108 -12.55 4.86 -0.63
C ASN A 108 -11.23 4.76 -1.41
N THR A 109 -10.68 3.54 -1.53
CA THR A 109 -9.40 3.29 -2.20
C THR A 109 -9.51 3.53 -3.69
N LYS A 110 -8.49 4.21 -4.24
CA LYS A 110 -8.41 4.55 -5.66
C LYS A 110 -6.98 4.72 -6.12
N LEU A 111 -6.73 4.45 -7.40
CA LEU A 111 -5.54 4.95 -8.09
C LEU A 111 -5.88 6.29 -8.74
N ILE A 112 -4.96 7.24 -8.62
CA ILE A 112 -5.04 8.55 -9.26
C ILE A 112 -3.86 8.66 -10.22
N TYR A 113 -4.15 8.82 -11.50
CA TYR A 113 -3.15 9.11 -12.51
C TYR A 113 -3.10 10.61 -12.77
N TYR A 114 -1.90 11.17 -12.58
CA TYR A 114 -1.63 12.57 -12.89
C TYR A 114 -1.01 12.64 -14.28
N PHE A 115 -1.65 13.31 -15.24
CA PHE A 115 -1.05 13.44 -16.58
C PHE A 115 0.14 14.42 -16.61
N GLN A 116 0.22 15.31 -15.62
CA GLN A 116 1.29 16.32 -15.53
C GLN A 116 2.62 15.72 -15.04
N TYR A 117 2.55 14.66 -14.25
CA TYR A 117 3.69 13.91 -13.76
C TYR A 117 3.33 12.46 -14.04
N PRO A 118 3.94 11.76 -15.02
CA PRO A 118 3.54 10.40 -15.38
C PRO A 118 3.71 9.49 -14.16
N GLU A 119 2.68 9.44 -13.33
CA GLU A 119 2.70 8.86 -12.01
C GLU A 119 1.29 8.43 -11.61
N VAL A 120 1.19 7.22 -11.13
CA VAL A 120 -0.01 6.62 -10.58
C VAL A 120 0.19 6.51 -9.08
N ARG A 121 -0.71 7.09 -8.30
CA ARG A 121 -0.67 6.97 -6.85
C ARG A 121 -1.91 6.30 -6.27
N LEU A 122 -1.71 5.40 -5.31
CA LEU A 122 -2.77 4.82 -4.48
C LEU A 122 -3.17 5.84 -3.40
N SER A 123 -4.46 6.10 -3.29
CA SER A 123 -5.06 7.06 -2.36
C SER A 123 -6.33 6.50 -1.73
N GLY A 124 -6.81 7.13 -0.65
CA GLY A 124 -8.06 6.76 0.02
C GLY A 124 -8.02 5.44 0.80
N PHE A 125 -6.86 4.77 0.82
CA PHE A 125 -6.68 3.42 1.34
C PHE A 125 -6.80 3.26 2.86
N LEU A 126 -6.93 4.34 3.64
CA LEU A 126 -7.30 4.29 5.07
C LEU A 126 -8.68 4.89 5.34
N SER A 127 -9.26 5.60 4.38
CA SER A 127 -10.48 6.38 4.60
C SER A 127 -11.70 5.45 4.59
N GLY A 128 -12.48 5.48 5.67
CA GLY A 128 -13.62 4.57 5.84
C GLY A 128 -13.23 3.12 6.11
N CYS A 129 -11.94 2.84 6.33
CA CYS A 129 -11.47 1.50 6.64
C CYS A 129 -11.75 1.14 8.10
N THR A 130 -12.23 -0.09 8.32
CA THR A 130 -12.59 -0.61 9.66
C THR A 130 -11.37 -0.89 10.53
N ASP A 131 -10.30 -1.44 9.95
CA ASP A 131 -9.04 -1.77 10.63
C ASP A 131 -7.84 -1.42 9.71
N PRO A 132 -7.54 -0.12 9.55
CA PRO A 132 -6.51 0.35 8.62
C PRO A 132 -5.08 0.09 9.14
N PRO A 133 -4.10 -0.14 8.24
CA PRO A 133 -2.70 -0.26 8.63
C PRO A 133 -2.14 1.09 9.12
N ASP A 134 -1.94 1.19 10.42
CA ASP A 134 -1.38 2.35 11.14
C ASP A 134 0.01 2.78 10.61
N SER A 135 0.78 1.83 10.07
CA SER A 135 2.07 2.07 9.42
C SER A 135 2.00 2.91 8.14
N LEU A 136 0.81 3.19 7.62
CA LEU A 136 0.62 4.10 6.49
C LEU A 136 0.15 5.50 6.92
N ARG A 137 -0.12 5.73 8.21
CA ARG A 137 -0.52 7.05 8.71
C ARG A 137 0.70 7.95 8.86
N ARG A 138 0.67 9.13 8.23
CA ARG A 138 1.76 10.10 8.31
C ARG A 138 2.15 10.45 9.73
N THR A 139 1.17 10.53 10.64
CA THR A 139 1.38 10.88 12.06
C THR A 139 2.04 9.77 12.88
N GLN A 140 2.11 8.55 12.35
CA GLN A 140 2.64 7.39 13.05
C GLN A 140 3.89 6.80 12.39
N LEU A 141 4.37 7.35 11.27
CA LEU A 141 5.51 6.82 10.52
C LEU A 141 6.77 6.63 11.38
N GLY A 142 7.02 7.53 12.34
CA GLY A 142 8.18 7.42 13.23
C GLY A 142 8.18 6.18 14.14
N ARG A 143 7.07 5.44 14.22
CA ARG A 143 6.96 4.17 14.94
C ARG A 143 7.40 2.98 14.11
N TYR A 144 7.67 3.18 12.82
CA TYR A 144 7.96 2.12 11.87
C TYR A 144 9.26 2.40 11.14
N ASP A 145 9.99 1.34 10.83
CA ASP A 145 11.19 1.41 10.01
C ASP A 145 10.83 1.26 8.51
N ARG A 146 11.49 0.33 7.81
CA ARG A 146 11.08 -0.11 6.47
C ARG A 146 9.61 -0.53 6.47
N ARG A 147 8.94 -0.31 5.35
CA ARG A 147 7.55 -0.73 5.16
C ARG A 147 7.43 -1.34 3.79
N ILE A 148 6.75 -2.47 3.71
CA ILE A 148 6.56 -3.20 2.45
C ILE A 148 5.07 -3.37 2.25
N LEU A 149 4.57 -2.87 1.13
CA LEU A 149 3.21 -3.10 0.67
C LEU A 149 3.21 -4.35 -0.21
N LEU A 150 2.37 -5.33 0.16
CA LEU A 150 2.01 -6.45 -0.69
C LEU A 150 0.57 -6.26 -1.13
N PHE A 151 0.28 -6.48 -2.41
CA PHE A 151 -1.09 -6.48 -2.87
C PHE A 151 -1.29 -7.36 -4.10
N GLY A 152 -2.51 -7.80 -4.32
CA GLY A 152 -2.89 -8.59 -5.49
C GLY A 152 -4.40 -8.71 -5.58
N THR A 153 -4.89 -9.28 -6.66
CA THR A 153 -6.32 -9.37 -6.93
C THR A 153 -6.74 -10.80 -7.25
N ASN A 154 -7.99 -11.13 -6.90
CA ASN A 154 -8.66 -12.35 -7.32
C ASN A 154 -9.55 -12.14 -8.57
N GLY A 155 -9.56 -10.93 -9.13
CA GLY A 155 -10.42 -10.54 -10.26
C GLY A 155 -11.66 -9.75 -9.86
N GLU A 156 -12.00 -9.67 -8.57
CA GLU A 156 -13.12 -8.88 -8.06
C GLU A 156 -12.62 -7.82 -7.07
N CYS A 157 -11.90 -8.26 -6.04
CA CYS A 157 -11.33 -7.39 -5.02
C CYS A 157 -9.81 -7.30 -5.19
N VAL A 158 -9.24 -6.20 -4.70
CA VAL A 158 -7.80 -6.06 -4.48
C VAL A 158 -7.52 -6.24 -3.00
N PHE A 159 -6.69 -7.21 -2.67
CA PHE A 159 -6.25 -7.48 -1.31
C PHE A 159 -4.88 -6.85 -1.08
N GLY A 160 -4.70 -6.23 0.08
CA GLY A 160 -3.44 -5.61 0.48
C GLY A 160 -2.99 -6.07 1.87
N HIS A 161 -1.70 -6.03 2.12
CA HIS A 161 -1.11 -6.16 3.45
C HIS A 161 0.13 -5.28 3.56
N VAL A 162 0.42 -4.73 4.74
CA VAL A 162 1.64 -3.97 4.99
C VAL A 162 2.47 -4.66 6.04
N ILE A 163 3.68 -5.06 5.65
CA ILE A 163 4.70 -5.49 6.60
C ILE A 163 5.43 -4.23 7.07
N ALA A 164 5.32 -3.93 8.36
CA ALA A 164 6.00 -2.80 8.98
C ALA A 164 6.29 -3.12 10.44
N GLY A 165 7.56 -3.04 10.83
CA GLY A 165 8.01 -3.26 12.20
C GLY A 165 8.63 -2.02 12.81
N PRO A 166 8.82 -2.01 14.15
CA PRO A 166 9.43 -0.90 14.85
C PRO A 166 10.89 -0.70 14.40
N PRO A 167 11.46 0.49 14.64
CA PRO A 167 12.87 0.78 14.39
C PRO A 167 13.79 -0.34 14.89
N GLY A 168 14.66 -0.82 14.01
CA GLY A 168 15.63 -1.87 14.35
C GLY A 168 15.05 -3.29 14.42
N SER A 169 13.77 -3.52 14.10
CA SER A 169 13.17 -4.86 14.08
C SER A 169 13.77 -5.82 13.03
N GLY A 170 14.55 -5.32 12.07
CA GLY A 170 15.13 -6.14 11.02
C GLY A 170 14.03 -6.83 10.21
N ILE A 171 13.23 -6.04 9.48
CA ILE A 171 12.16 -6.60 8.65
C ILE A 171 12.78 -7.64 7.70
N PRO A 172 12.28 -8.89 7.73
CA PRO A 172 12.88 -9.96 6.96
C PRO A 172 12.81 -9.58 5.48
N ASP A 173 13.91 -9.84 4.79
CA ASP A 173 13.90 -9.84 3.33
C ASP A 173 12.83 -10.83 2.87
N ILE A 174 12.21 -10.59 1.71
CA ILE A 174 11.23 -11.53 1.14
C ILE A 174 11.97 -12.39 0.10
N PRO A 175 12.46 -13.60 0.44
CA PRO A 175 13.16 -14.46 -0.50
C PRO A 175 12.33 -14.71 -1.76
N GLY A 176 12.96 -14.54 -2.93
CA GLY A 176 12.32 -14.77 -4.23
C GLY A 176 11.65 -13.54 -4.86
N LEU A 177 11.87 -12.33 -4.32
CA LEU A 177 11.44 -11.11 -4.98
C LEU A 177 12.32 -10.84 -6.22
N SER A 178 11.85 -11.21 -7.40
CA SER A 178 12.40 -10.65 -8.63
C SER A 178 11.74 -9.30 -8.91
N PRO A 179 12.49 -8.25 -9.30
CA PRO A 179 11.91 -7.01 -9.78
C PRO A 179 10.91 -7.31 -10.90
N SER A 180 9.72 -6.72 -10.82
CA SER A 180 8.81 -6.75 -11.95
C SER A 180 9.41 -5.91 -13.08
N PRO A 181 9.42 -6.38 -14.34
CA PRO A 181 9.93 -5.61 -15.48
C PRO A 181 9.13 -4.31 -15.73
N VAL A 182 8.03 -4.10 -15.02
CA VAL A 182 7.12 -2.94 -15.13
C VAL A 182 7.68 -1.67 -14.47
N SER A 183 8.81 -1.76 -13.77
CA SER A 183 9.50 -0.59 -13.21
C SER A 183 10.87 -0.41 -13.88
N THR A 184 10.87 0.26 -15.04
CA THR A 184 12.07 0.92 -15.57
C THR A 184 11.84 2.42 -15.53
#